data_AF-A0AAU1NZW4-F1
#
_entry.id   AF-A0AAU1NZW4-F1
#
_cell.length_a   1.000
_cell.length_b   1.000
_cell.length_c   1.000
_cell.angle_alpha   90.00
_cell.angle_beta   90.00
_cell.angle_gamma   90.00
#
_symmetry.space_group_name_H-M   'P 1'
#
loop_
_entity.id
_entity.type
_entity.pdbx_description
1 polymer ?
#
loop_
_entity_poly.entity_id
_entity_poly.type
_entity_poly.pdbx_seq_one_letter_code
_entity_poly.pdbx_strand_id
1 'polypeptide(L)'
;MTRSPLRPLLFLDIDGTLIPFGATPEQYPDGYPTYPYKQREVGAHPLLARVDPALGPRLVGLPCELVWATTWEAEANECLAPLLGLEQLPVVAWREASYEDVRRGLHWKTRTLLDWSEGRPFAWLDDEITDTDRAWVAEHHPARALLHRVDHRHGLTDADFAALDEWLRAG
;
A
#
# COMPACT_ATOMS: atom_id res chain seq x y z
N MET A 1 30.11 6.05 16.12
CA MET A 1 28.73 5.58 16.40
C MET A 1 28.17 5.06 15.09
N THR A 2 28.14 3.75 14.89
CA THR A 2 27.46 3.15 13.74
C THR A 2 25.96 3.35 13.95
N ARG A 3 25.34 4.23 13.14
CA ARG A 3 23.87 4.29 13.04
C ARG A 3 23.41 2.88 12.70
N SER A 4 22.55 2.28 13.51
CA SER A 4 21.76 1.14 13.04
C SER A 4 21.09 1.57 11.72
N PRO A 5 21.15 0.75 10.66
CA PRO A 5 20.48 1.09 9.42
C PRO A 5 19.00 1.35 9.73
N LEU A 6 18.45 2.45 9.21
CA LEU A 6 17.03 2.76 9.34
C LEU A 6 16.24 1.63 8.68
N ARG A 7 15.16 1.16 9.32
CA ARG A 7 14.33 0.09 8.75
C ARG A 7 13.74 0.54 7.42
N PRO A 8 13.52 -0.37 6.46
CA PRO A 8 12.80 -0.03 5.23
C PRO A 8 11.39 0.49 5.54
N LEU A 9 10.90 1.39 4.70
CA LEU A 9 9.52 1.85 4.71
C LEU A 9 8.62 0.92 3.89
N LEU A 10 7.36 0.78 4.26
CA LEU A 10 6.32 0.18 3.43
C LEU A 10 5.20 1.19 3.22
N PHE A 11 5.16 1.76 2.02
CA PHE A 11 4.06 2.60 1.55
C PHE A 11 2.90 1.70 1.12
N LEU A 12 1.77 1.84 1.81
CA LEU A 12 0.63 0.95 1.69
C LEU A 12 -0.60 1.71 1.18
N ASP A 13 -1.02 1.38 -0.04
CA ASP A 13 -2.31 1.82 -0.56
C ASP A 13 -3.48 0.96 -0.03
N ILE A 14 -4.72 1.42 -0.23
CA ILE A 14 -5.94 0.75 0.24
C ILE A 14 -6.72 0.13 -0.91
N ASP A 15 -7.16 0.94 -1.89
CA ASP A 15 -8.03 0.46 -2.94
C ASP A 15 -7.25 -0.48 -3.86
N GLY A 16 -7.79 -1.66 -4.16
CA GLY A 16 -7.09 -2.69 -4.94
C GLY A 16 -5.95 -3.38 -4.20
N THR A 17 -5.48 -2.85 -3.08
CA THR A 17 -4.42 -3.46 -2.26
C THR A 17 -4.99 -4.17 -1.04
N LEU A 18 -5.68 -3.44 -0.17
CA LEU A 18 -6.35 -3.98 1.03
C LEU A 18 -7.85 -4.19 0.81
N ILE A 19 -8.44 -3.44 -0.11
CA ILE A 19 -9.85 -3.52 -0.49
C ILE A 19 -9.92 -3.98 -1.96
N PRO A 20 -10.17 -5.26 -2.23
CA PRO A 20 -10.23 -5.74 -3.60
C PRO A 20 -11.51 -5.31 -4.32
N PHE A 21 -11.40 -5.07 -5.62
CA PHE A 21 -12.50 -4.68 -6.51
C PHE A 21 -12.28 -5.14 -7.96
N GLY A 22 -13.33 -5.07 -8.79
CA GLY A 22 -13.20 -5.28 -10.24
C GLY A 22 -13.13 -6.73 -10.72
N ALA A 23 -13.22 -7.72 -9.83
CA ALA A 23 -13.33 -9.11 -10.24
C ALA A 23 -14.68 -9.42 -10.91
N THR A 24 -14.65 -10.35 -11.87
CA THR A 24 -15.84 -10.80 -12.58
C THR A 24 -16.62 -11.87 -11.80
N PRO A 25 -17.90 -12.13 -12.13
CA PRO A 25 -18.65 -13.25 -11.55
C PRO A 25 -18.00 -14.62 -11.78
N GLU A 26 -17.21 -14.80 -12.85
CA GLU A 26 -16.45 -16.03 -13.06
C GLU A 26 -15.29 -16.18 -12.07
N GLN A 27 -14.71 -15.06 -11.61
CA GLN A 27 -13.63 -15.06 -10.61
C GLN A 27 -14.19 -15.19 -9.17
N TYR A 28 -15.29 -14.49 -8.88
CA TYR A 28 -16.00 -14.58 -7.60
C TYR A 28 -17.51 -14.74 -7.84
N PRO A 29 -18.02 -15.98 -7.99
CA PRO A 29 -19.43 -16.22 -8.27
C PRO A 29 -20.35 -15.81 -7.11
N ASP A 30 -19.84 -15.90 -5.88
CA ASP A 30 -20.55 -15.50 -4.66
C ASP A 30 -20.22 -14.06 -4.23
N GLY A 31 -19.49 -13.32 -5.08
CA GLY A 31 -18.94 -12.01 -4.75
C GLY A 31 -17.71 -12.08 -3.84
N TYR A 32 -17.22 -10.90 -3.44
CA TYR A 32 -16.05 -10.79 -2.58
C TYR A 32 -16.30 -11.41 -1.19
N PRO A 33 -15.29 -12.07 -0.58
CA PRO A 33 -15.32 -12.38 0.83
C PRO A 33 -15.63 -11.13 1.65
N THR A 34 -16.50 -11.29 2.64
CA THR A 34 -16.81 -10.23 3.60
C THR A 34 -16.55 -10.70 5.02
N TYR A 35 -16.08 -9.79 5.86
CA TYR A 35 -15.62 -10.06 7.20
C TYR A 35 -16.48 -9.31 8.21
N PRO A 36 -16.64 -9.84 9.44
CA PRO A 36 -17.41 -9.17 10.48
C PRO A 36 -16.86 -7.78 10.80
N TYR A 37 -17.59 -6.76 10.38
CA TYR A 37 -17.34 -5.37 10.68
C TYR A 37 -18.49 -4.86 11.53
N LYS A 38 -18.20 -4.39 12.76
CA LYS A 38 -19.19 -3.63 13.53
C LYS A 38 -19.32 -2.27 12.86
N GLN A 39 -20.35 -2.12 12.04
CA GLN A 39 -20.80 -0.82 11.53
C GLN A 39 -20.92 0.15 12.70
N ARG A 40 -19.88 0.96 12.92
CA ARG A 40 -19.99 2.19 13.68
C ARG A 40 -20.71 3.14 12.74
N GLU A 41 -22.03 3.14 12.85
CA GLU A 41 -22.96 4.08 12.21
C GLU A 41 -23.45 3.80 10.78
N VAL A 42 -24.63 4.36 10.51
CA VAL A 42 -25.31 4.40 9.21
C VAL A 42 -24.51 5.33 8.29
N GLY A 43 -23.86 4.78 7.26
CA GLY A 43 -23.01 5.55 6.33
C GLY A 43 -21.60 4.99 6.14
N ALA A 44 -21.24 3.90 6.84
CA ALA A 44 -19.98 3.21 6.65
C ALA A 44 -19.75 2.80 5.18
N HIS A 45 -18.55 3.06 4.67
CA HIS A 45 -18.17 2.74 3.29
C HIS A 45 -18.38 1.23 3.03
N PRO A 46 -19.25 0.84 2.08
CA PRO A 46 -19.71 -0.56 1.95
C PRO A 46 -18.57 -1.53 1.61
N LEU A 47 -17.45 -1.00 1.11
CA LEU A 47 -16.27 -1.79 0.79
C LEU A 47 -15.42 -2.19 2.02
N LEU A 48 -15.61 -1.55 3.18
CA LEU A 48 -14.86 -1.89 4.41
C LEU A 48 -15.11 -3.32 4.88
N ALA A 49 -16.28 -3.88 4.56
CA ALA A 49 -16.57 -5.28 4.86
C ALA A 49 -15.67 -6.26 4.08
N ARG A 50 -14.99 -5.83 3.01
CA ARG A 50 -14.06 -6.68 2.24
C ARG A 50 -12.65 -6.74 2.82
N VAL A 51 -12.35 -5.92 3.82
CA VAL A 51 -11.03 -5.88 4.45
C VAL A 51 -10.84 -7.13 5.28
N ASP A 52 -9.88 -7.97 4.90
CA ASP A 52 -9.53 -9.17 5.66
C ASP A 52 -8.73 -8.79 6.92
N PRO A 53 -9.28 -8.98 8.14
CA PRO A 53 -8.56 -8.67 9.38
C PRO A 53 -7.28 -9.49 9.56
N ALA A 54 -7.13 -10.63 8.87
CA ALA A 54 -5.92 -11.44 8.91
C ALA A 54 -4.71 -10.75 8.27
N LEU A 55 -4.92 -9.73 7.42
CA LEU A 55 -3.82 -8.95 6.82
C LEU A 55 -3.05 -8.15 7.89
N GLY A 56 -3.72 -7.70 8.94
CA GLY A 56 -3.13 -6.89 10.00
C GLY A 56 -1.91 -7.51 10.69
N PRO A 57 -2.06 -8.69 11.34
CA PRO A 57 -0.93 -9.38 11.95
C PRO A 57 0.20 -9.70 10.97
N ARG A 58 -0.12 -9.93 9.69
CA ARG A 58 0.89 -10.18 8.65
C ARG A 58 1.69 -8.92 8.34
N LEU A 59 1.03 -7.77 8.18
CA LEU A 59 1.68 -6.47 7.96
C LEU A 59 2.57 -6.09 9.15
N VAL A 60 2.10 -6.28 10.39
CA VAL A 60 2.89 -6.02 11.61
C VAL A 60 4.11 -6.94 11.73
N GLY A 61 4.02 -8.17 11.21
CA GLY A 61 5.10 -9.15 11.23
C GLY A 61 6.27 -8.83 10.29
N LEU A 62 6.10 -7.91 9.35
CA LEU A 62 7.14 -7.53 8.39
C LEU A 62 8.23 -6.66 9.06
N PRO A 63 9.51 -6.84 8.74
CA PRO A 63 10.61 -6.08 9.34
C PRO A 63 10.75 -4.66 8.74
N CYS A 64 9.67 -3.90 8.66
CA CYS A 64 9.59 -2.56 8.09
C CYS A 64 8.77 -1.60 8.97
N GLU A 65 8.75 -0.32 8.58
CA GLU A 65 7.86 0.70 9.12
C GLU A 65 6.72 0.96 8.12
N LEU A 66 5.46 0.76 8.57
CA LEU A 66 4.28 0.94 7.71
C LEU A 66 3.89 2.43 7.60
N VAL A 67 3.46 2.84 6.42
CA VAL A 67 3.03 4.21 6.11
C VAL A 67 1.82 4.16 5.16
N TRP A 68 0.75 4.88 5.48
CA TRP A 68 -0.40 5.01 4.58
C TRP A 68 -0.03 5.85 3.36
N ALA A 69 -0.18 5.24 2.17
CA ALA A 69 0.07 5.83 0.86
C ALA A 69 -1.19 5.75 -0.02
N THR A 70 -2.28 6.26 0.53
CA THR A 70 -3.64 6.16 -0.02
C THR A 70 -4.34 7.52 -0.14
N THR A 71 -5.34 7.59 -1.02
CA THR A 71 -6.27 8.73 -1.16
C THR A 71 -7.21 8.91 0.03
N TRP A 72 -7.34 7.91 0.91
CA TRP A 72 -8.11 8.01 2.15
C TRP A 72 -7.41 8.89 3.20
N GLU A 73 -6.13 9.20 3.02
CA GLU A 73 -5.35 10.06 3.91
C GLU A 73 -5.52 9.67 5.40
N ALA A 74 -5.92 10.63 6.25
CA ALA A 74 -6.10 10.41 7.69
C ALA A 74 -7.25 9.44 8.02
N GLU A 75 -8.26 9.34 7.15
CA GLU A 75 -9.41 8.45 7.34
C GLU A 75 -8.98 6.96 7.34
N ALA A 76 -7.83 6.63 6.73
CA ALA A 76 -7.25 5.30 6.81
C ALA A 76 -7.01 4.85 8.26
N ASN A 77 -6.56 5.76 9.13
CA ASN A 77 -6.34 5.45 10.55
C ASN A 77 -7.66 5.32 11.33
N GLU A 78 -8.73 5.98 10.89
CA GLU A 78 -10.03 5.94 11.56
C GLU A 78 -10.83 4.70 11.14
N CYS A 79 -10.75 4.33 9.87
CA CYS A 79 -11.53 3.25 9.27
C CYS A 79 -10.78 1.92 9.18
N LEU A 80 -9.54 1.91 8.68
CA LEU A 80 -8.82 0.67 8.33
C LEU A 80 -7.95 0.16 9.47
N ALA A 81 -7.23 1.04 10.17
CA ALA A 81 -6.34 0.60 11.25
C ALA A 81 -7.08 -0.24 12.33
N PRO A 82 -8.29 0.12 12.81
CA PRO A 82 -9.01 -0.71 13.77
C PRO A 82 -9.46 -2.07 13.22
N LEU A 83 -9.77 -2.15 11.92
CA LEU A 83 -10.17 -3.41 11.27
C LEU A 83 -9.01 -4.39 11.16
N LEU A 84 -7.81 -3.85 10.93
CA LEU A 84 -6.56 -4.59 10.82
C LEU A 84 -5.85 -4.76 12.17
N GLY A 85 -6.39 -4.22 13.26
CA GLY A 85 -5.70 -4.24 14.56
C GLY A 85 -4.35 -3.52 14.55
N LEU A 86 -4.19 -2.53 13.67
CA LEU A 86 -2.99 -1.69 13.57
C LEU A 86 -3.09 -0.51 14.53
N GLU A 87 -1.95 -0.04 15.02
CA GLU A 87 -1.84 1.29 15.60
C GLU A 87 -1.99 2.37 14.51
N GLN A 88 -2.13 3.64 14.92
CA GLN A 88 -2.13 4.72 13.95
C GLN A 88 -0.78 4.79 13.22
N LEU A 89 -0.83 4.77 11.90
CA LEU A 89 0.35 4.86 11.04
C LEU A 89 0.57 6.29 10.54
N PRO A 90 1.82 6.68 10.23
CA PRO A 90 2.09 7.89 9.47
C PRO A 90 1.32 7.89 8.14
N VAL A 91 0.88 9.06 7.70
CA VAL A 91 0.12 9.26 6.46
C VAL A 91 0.91 10.16 5.53
N VAL A 92 1.05 9.76 4.27
CA VAL A 92 1.67 10.61 3.25
C VAL A 92 0.74 11.78 2.92
N ALA A 93 1.27 13.01 3.02
CA ALA A 93 0.59 14.20 2.54
C ALA A 93 0.90 14.40 1.05
N TRP A 94 -0.15 14.47 0.23
CA TRP A 94 0.00 14.50 -1.23
C TRP A 94 0.27 15.89 -1.78
N ARG A 95 0.92 15.91 -2.94
CA ARG A 95 1.06 17.10 -3.77
C ARG A 95 0.30 16.90 -5.07
N GLU A 96 -0.06 18.00 -5.71
CA GLU A 96 -0.60 17.95 -7.06
C GLU A 96 0.45 17.45 -8.06
N ALA A 97 0.04 16.57 -8.96
CA ALA A 97 0.90 16.09 -10.04
C ALA A 97 1.25 17.25 -10.98
N SER A 98 2.53 17.36 -11.35
CA SER A 98 2.94 18.37 -12.33
C SER A 98 2.48 17.99 -13.73
N TYR A 99 2.28 18.97 -14.61
CA TYR A 99 1.94 18.72 -16.02
C TYR A 99 3.00 17.86 -16.75
N GLU A 100 4.26 17.93 -16.33
CA GLU A 100 5.30 17.07 -16.86
C GLU A 100 5.12 15.60 -16.46
N ASP A 101 4.74 15.35 -15.20
CA ASP A 101 4.50 14.00 -14.69
C ASP A 101 3.36 13.32 -15.45
N VAL A 102 2.26 14.05 -15.63
CA VAL A 102 1.11 13.58 -16.40
C VAL A 102 1.50 13.28 -17.85
N ARG A 103 2.28 14.15 -18.50
CA ARG A 103 2.75 13.91 -19.88
C ARG A 103 3.66 12.70 -20.01
N ARG A 104 4.43 12.36 -18.97
CA ARG A 104 5.28 11.17 -18.92
C ARG A 104 4.50 9.90 -18.59
N GLY A 105 3.24 10.02 -18.16
CA GLY A 105 2.46 8.92 -17.63
C GLY A 105 2.99 8.41 -16.29
N LEU A 106 3.66 9.29 -15.52
CA LEU A 106 4.16 8.96 -14.19
C LEU A 106 2.99 8.97 -13.20
N HIS A 107 2.91 7.95 -12.36
CA HIS A 107 1.88 7.90 -11.32
C HIS A 107 2.05 9.08 -10.36
N TRP A 108 0.92 9.69 -9.98
CA TRP A 108 0.91 10.95 -9.23
C TRP A 108 1.52 10.81 -7.82
N LYS A 109 1.45 9.61 -7.22
CA LYS A 109 2.09 9.32 -5.92
C LYS A 109 3.63 9.21 -6.02
N THR A 110 4.17 8.81 -7.17
CA THR A 110 5.56 8.32 -7.30
C THR A 110 6.58 9.32 -6.76
N ARG A 111 6.50 10.59 -7.16
CA ARG A 111 7.49 11.57 -6.69
C ARG A 111 7.32 11.93 -5.22
N THR A 112 6.09 11.91 -4.69
CA THR A 112 5.83 12.17 -3.26
C THR A 112 6.39 11.06 -2.40
N LEU A 113 6.25 9.81 -2.83
CA LEU A 113 6.85 8.68 -2.12
C LEU A 113 8.38 8.74 -2.12
N LEU A 114 9.00 9.15 -3.24
CA LEU A 114 10.45 9.38 -3.30
C LEU A 114 10.89 10.45 -2.30
N ASP A 115 10.25 11.61 -2.31
CA ASP A 115 10.62 12.71 -1.41
C ASP A 115 10.37 12.33 0.06
N TRP A 116 9.22 11.70 0.35
CA TRP A 116 8.86 11.23 1.70
C TRP A 116 9.86 10.21 2.23
N SER A 117 10.39 9.34 1.38
CA SER A 117 11.34 8.31 1.79
C SER A 117 12.66 8.87 2.34
N GLU A 118 12.99 10.13 2.06
CA GLU A 118 14.25 10.77 2.45
C GLU A 118 15.51 9.92 2.12
N GLY A 119 15.46 9.19 1.00
CA GLY A 119 16.54 8.30 0.56
C GLY A 119 16.64 6.96 1.31
N ARG A 120 15.67 6.63 2.18
CA ARG A 120 15.60 5.32 2.85
C ARG A 120 15.19 4.22 1.86
N PRO A 121 15.59 2.95 2.09
CA PRO A 121 14.99 1.83 1.37
C PRO A 121 13.47 1.81 1.59
N PHE A 122 12.69 1.53 0.56
CA PHE A 122 11.23 1.40 0.70
C PHE A 122 10.63 0.36 -0.23
N ALA A 123 9.50 -0.21 0.19
CA ALA A 123 8.58 -0.91 -0.68
C ALA A 123 7.28 -0.10 -0.83
N TRP A 124 6.63 -0.18 -1.98
CA TRP A 124 5.33 0.45 -2.26
C TRP A 124 4.37 -0.61 -2.83
N LEU A 125 3.26 -0.84 -2.13
CA LEU A 125 2.19 -1.75 -2.55
C LEU A 125 0.99 -0.93 -3.03
N ASP A 126 0.63 -1.09 -4.30
CA ASP A 126 -0.45 -0.34 -4.97
C ASP A 126 -0.78 -1.03 -6.30
N ASP A 127 -2.03 -1.02 -6.74
CA ASP A 127 -2.47 -1.71 -7.96
C ASP A 127 -2.26 -0.90 -9.25
N GLU A 128 -2.08 0.42 -9.12
CA GLU A 128 -1.93 1.36 -10.23
C GLU A 128 -0.47 1.52 -10.69
N ILE A 129 0.50 0.89 -10.00
CA ILE A 129 1.93 0.93 -10.35
C ILE A 129 2.17 0.47 -11.79
N THR A 130 2.93 1.26 -12.53
CA THR A 130 3.33 0.97 -13.91
C THR A 130 4.84 0.77 -14.08
N ASP A 131 5.27 0.33 -15.26
CA ASP A 131 6.68 0.23 -15.60
C ASP A 131 7.36 1.61 -15.69
N THR A 132 6.60 2.66 -16.00
CA THR A 132 7.08 4.05 -15.97
C THR A 132 7.53 4.44 -14.56
N ASP A 133 6.75 4.07 -13.54
CA ASP A 133 7.09 4.35 -12.14
C ASP A 133 8.33 3.59 -11.69
N ARG A 134 8.45 2.32 -12.09
CA ARG A 134 9.62 1.48 -11.81
C ARG A 134 10.88 2.08 -12.41
N ALA A 135 10.82 2.47 -13.68
CA ALA A 135 11.95 3.08 -14.38
C ALA A 135 12.36 4.42 -13.72
N TRP A 136 11.37 5.25 -13.39
CA TRP A 136 11.61 6.52 -12.71
C TRP A 136 12.29 6.33 -11.34
N VAL A 137 11.77 5.45 -10.50
CA VAL A 137 12.34 5.20 -9.16
C VAL A 137 13.74 4.59 -9.26
N ALA A 138 13.98 3.67 -10.20
CA ALA A 138 15.30 3.08 -10.40
C ALA A 138 16.37 4.12 -10.82
N GLU A 139 15.98 5.14 -11.58
CA GLU A 139 16.88 6.23 -12.01
C GLU A 139 17.11 7.27 -10.91
N HIS A 140 16.11 7.56 -10.08
CA HIS A 140 16.13 8.73 -9.18
C HIS A 140 16.32 8.41 -7.70
N HIS A 141 16.06 7.18 -7.24
CA HIS A 141 16.17 6.82 -5.82
C HIS A 141 17.56 6.25 -5.49
N PRO A 142 18.28 6.80 -4.49
CA PRO A 142 19.65 6.36 -4.18
C PRO A 142 19.72 5.01 -3.46
N ALA A 143 18.60 4.49 -2.93
CA ALA A 143 18.56 3.25 -2.17
C ALA A 143 17.73 2.18 -2.88
N ARG A 144 17.72 0.96 -2.32
CA ARG A 144 16.83 -0.11 -2.83
C ARG A 144 15.37 0.31 -2.70
N ALA A 145 14.62 0.16 -3.79
CA ALA A 145 13.17 0.31 -3.78
C ALA A 145 12.50 -0.91 -4.41
N LEU A 146 11.39 -1.37 -3.83
CA LEU A 146 10.48 -2.34 -4.44
C LEU A 146 9.16 -1.64 -4.75
N LEU A 147 8.82 -1.54 -6.03
CA LEU A 147 7.46 -1.19 -6.42
C LEU A 147 6.74 -2.51 -6.65
N HIS A 148 5.72 -2.85 -5.88
CA HIS A 148 5.05 -4.14 -5.98
C HIS A 148 3.60 -3.92 -6.40
N ARG A 149 3.29 -4.27 -7.65
CA ARG A 149 1.96 -4.06 -8.20
C ARG A 149 1.03 -5.16 -7.70
N VAL A 150 -0.01 -4.78 -6.97
CA VAL A 150 -1.02 -5.72 -6.47
C VAL A 150 -2.11 -5.90 -7.53
N ASP A 151 -2.64 -7.12 -7.67
CA ASP A 151 -3.81 -7.34 -8.51
C ASP A 151 -5.06 -6.88 -7.77
N HIS A 152 -5.61 -5.73 -8.17
CA HIS A 152 -6.81 -5.12 -7.55
C HIS A 152 -7.99 -6.07 -7.39
N ARG A 153 -8.08 -7.07 -8.25
CA ARG A 153 -9.16 -8.06 -8.22
C ARG A 153 -9.09 -8.94 -6.99
N HIS A 154 -7.90 -9.19 -6.45
CA HIS A 154 -7.67 -10.13 -5.36
C HIS A 154 -7.14 -9.45 -4.08
N GLY A 155 -6.56 -8.25 -4.20
CA GLY A 155 -5.86 -7.61 -3.08
C GLY A 155 -4.58 -8.36 -2.72
N LEU A 156 -4.02 -8.07 -1.54
CA LEU A 156 -2.81 -8.75 -1.06
C LEU A 156 -3.03 -10.25 -0.85
N THR A 157 -2.17 -11.04 -1.47
CA THR A 157 -2.15 -12.50 -1.42
C THR A 157 -0.89 -13.03 -0.74
N ASP A 158 -0.84 -14.34 -0.50
CA ASP A 158 0.35 -15.01 0.03
C ASP A 158 1.59 -14.82 -0.84
N ALA A 159 1.42 -14.77 -2.16
CA ALA A 159 2.53 -14.54 -3.09
C ALA A 159 3.11 -13.13 -2.95
N ASP A 160 2.26 -12.12 -2.72
CA ASP A 160 2.68 -10.73 -2.52
C ASP A 160 3.47 -10.59 -1.23
N PHE A 161 3.00 -11.19 -0.13
CA PHE A 161 3.74 -11.22 1.13
C PHE A 161 5.07 -11.97 1.02
N ALA A 162 5.12 -13.07 0.27
CA ALA A 162 6.37 -13.81 0.06
C ALA A 162 7.41 -12.96 -0.68
N ALA A 163 7.01 -12.29 -1.77
CA ALA A 163 7.89 -11.39 -2.52
C ALA A 163 8.36 -10.21 -1.66
N LEU A 164 7.47 -9.63 -0.86
CA LEU A 164 7.80 -8.52 0.02
C LEU A 164 8.76 -8.94 1.14
N ASP A 165 8.53 -10.08 1.79
CA ASP A 165 9.37 -10.60 2.87
C ASP A 165 10.77 -10.98 2.35
N GLU A 166 10.86 -11.61 1.17
CA GLU A 166 12.14 -11.89 0.51
C GLU A 166 12.93 -10.60 0.28
N TRP A 167 12.29 -9.57 -0.29
CA TRP A 167 12.95 -8.29 -0.52
C TRP A 167 13.37 -7.63 0.79
N LEU A 168 12.51 -7.61 1.81
CA LEU A 168 12.83 -6.98 3.09
C LEU A 168 14.01 -7.64 3.81
N ARG A 169 14.18 -8.96 3.67
CA ARG A 169 15.28 -9.73 4.30
C ARG A 169 16.58 -9.74 3.51
N ALA A 170 16.54 -9.40 2.22
CA ALA A 170 17.73 -9.36 1.37
C ALA A 170 18.60 -8.10 1.53
N GLY A 171 18.24 -7.18 2.44
CA GLY A 171 19.00 -5.94 2.74
C GLY A 171 19.75 -6.01 4.05
#